data_AF-A0A7K3E4G4-F1
#
_entry.id   AF-A0A7K3E4G4-F1
#
_cell.length_a   1.000
_cell.length_b   1.000
_cell.length_c   1.000
_cell.angle_alpha   90.00
_cell.angle_beta   90.00
_cell.angle_gamma   90.00
#
_symmetry.space_group_name_H-M   'P 1'
#
loop_
_entity.id
_entity.type
_entity.pdbx_description
1 polymer ?
#
loop_
_entity_poly.entity_id
_entity_poly.type
_entity_poly.pdbx_seq_one_letter_code
_entity_poly.pdbx_strand_id
1 'polypeptide(L)' 'MSGTTADGVRDVVIIGSGPAVYTAALYTALAELRPLVFGGAIFAGGALTTTTEVENFPGFPVDQGGPPPPAHP' A
#
# COMPACT_ATOMS: atom_id res chain seq x y z
N MET A 1 19.09 -10.93 -36.26
CA MET A 1 19.54 -11.24 -34.89
C MET A 1 18.38 -10.92 -33.96
N SER A 2 17.51 -11.90 -33.71
CA SER A 2 16.38 -11.74 -32.79
C SER A 2 16.90 -12.03 -31.39
N GLY A 3 17.09 -10.98 -30.60
CA GLY A 3 17.55 -11.09 -29.21
C GLY A 3 16.48 -11.73 -28.34
N THR A 4 16.78 -12.90 -27.81
CA THR A 4 16.10 -13.46 -26.64
C THR A 4 16.45 -12.59 -25.43
N THR A 5 15.67 -11.53 -25.16
CA THR A 5 15.86 -10.71 -23.96
C THR A 5 14.67 -10.98 -23.03
N ALA A 6 14.90 -11.85 -22.06
CA ALA A 6 14.04 -12.24 -20.93
C ALA A 6 12.66 -11.54 -20.83
N ASP A 7 11.61 -12.31 -21.13
CA ASP A 7 10.19 -11.93 -21.01
C ASP A 7 9.72 -11.73 -19.55
N GLY A 8 10.65 -11.49 -18.62
CA GLY A 8 10.42 -11.50 -17.17
C GLY A 8 11.26 -10.51 -16.36
N VAL A 9 12.13 -9.71 -16.98
CA VAL A 9 12.87 -8.67 -16.24
C VAL A 9 11.95 -7.48 -15.98
N ARG A 10 11.88 -7.06 -14.72
CA ARG A 10 11.07 -5.92 -14.26
C ARG A 10 12.01 -4.82 -13.77
N ASP A 11 11.69 -3.58 -14.12
CA ASP A 11 12.44 -2.40 -13.66
C ASP A 11 12.27 -2.21 -12.14
N VAL A 12 11.08 -2.52 -11.63
CA VAL A 12 10.76 -2.45 -10.20
C VAL A 12 9.87 -3.63 -9.80
N VAL A 13 10.29 -4.34 -8.75
CA VAL A 13 9.45 -5.31 -8.03
C VAL A 13 9.36 -4.88 -6.58
N ILE A 14 8.14 -4.82 -6.05
CA ILE A 14 7.86 -4.36 -4.68
C ILE A 14 7.19 -5.51 -3.93
N ILE A 15 7.72 -5.87 -2.77
CA ILE A 15 7.23 -6.99 -1.96
C ILE A 15 6.80 -6.47 -0.61
N GLY A 16 5.60 -6.86 -0.18
CA GLY A 16 4.98 -6.48 1.08
C GLY A 16 3.66 -5.77 0.85
N SER A 17 3.00 -5.39 1.95
CA SER A 17 1.58 -5.06 1.95
C SER A 17 1.21 -3.81 2.72
N GLY A 18 2.17 -3.17 3.37
CA GLY A 18 1.94 -2.02 4.23
C GLY A 18 1.97 -0.67 3.49
N PRO A 19 1.79 0.45 4.22
CA PRO A 19 1.76 1.80 3.66
C PRO A 19 3.02 2.14 2.84
N ALA A 20 4.20 1.71 3.30
CA ALA A 20 5.45 1.93 2.58
C ALA A 20 5.44 1.35 1.17
N VAL A 21 4.84 0.17 0.99
CA VAL A 21 4.76 -0.51 -0.31
C VAL A 21 3.81 0.23 -1.23
N TYR A 22 2.64 0.66 -0.74
CA TYR A 22 1.70 1.40 -1.57
C TYR A 22 2.24 2.78 -1.96
N THR A 23 2.96 3.47 -1.07
CA THR A 23 3.67 4.71 -1.42
C THR A 23 4.71 4.46 -2.51
N ALA A 24 5.55 3.43 -2.36
CA ALA A 24 6.55 3.09 -3.38
C ALA A 24 5.90 2.72 -4.72
N ALA A 25 4.83 1.93 -4.70
CA ALA A 25 4.07 1.55 -5.90
C ALA A 25 3.45 2.76 -6.58
N LEU A 26 2.87 3.68 -5.82
CA LEU A 26 2.30 4.92 -6.35
C LEU A 26 3.37 5.75 -7.07
N TYR A 27 4.50 6.05 -6.42
CA TYR A 27 5.54 6.88 -7.02
C TYR A 27 6.23 6.22 -8.21
N THR A 28 6.43 4.90 -8.17
CA THR A 28 7.04 4.18 -9.30
C THR A 28 6.07 4.02 -10.48
N ALA A 29 4.76 3.93 -10.22
CA ALA A 29 3.74 4.00 -11.26
C ALA A 29 3.64 5.40 -11.89
N LEU A 30 3.74 6.46 -11.08
CA LEU A 30 3.80 7.85 -11.57
C LEU A 30 5.05 8.13 -12.41
N ALA A 31 6.14 7.42 -12.14
CA ALA A 31 7.36 7.46 -12.93
C ALA A 31 7.33 6.50 -14.15
N GLU A 32 6.17 5.94 -14.50
CA GLU A 32 5.95 5.05 -15.65
C GLU A 32 6.79 3.74 -15.63
N LEU A 33 7.28 3.31 -14.47
CA LEU A 33 8.14 2.11 -14.33
C LEU A 33 7.36 0.78 -14.30
N ARG A 34 6.03 0.83 -14.43
CA ARG A 34 5.14 -0.35 -14.46
C ARG A 34 5.48 -1.38 -13.34
N PRO A 35 5.46 -0.97 -12.06
CA PRO A 35 5.92 -1.80 -10.96
C PRO A 35 5.06 -3.06 -10.81
N LEU A 36 5.70 -4.18 -10.44
CA LEU A 36 5.01 -5.41 -10.03
C LEU A 36 4.98 -5.48 -8.50
N VAL A 37 3.79 -5.56 -7.90
CA VAL A 37 3.61 -5.55 -6.44
C VAL A 37 3.08 -6.91 -5.95
N PHE A 38 3.73 -7.47 -4.93
CA PHE A 38 3.28 -8.67 -4.22
C PHE A 38 2.79 -8.32 -2.81
N GLY A 39 1.47 -8.18 -2.67
CA GLY A 39 0.79 -7.62 -1.50
C GLY A 39 0.56 -8.55 -0.30
N GLY A 40 1.07 -9.79 -0.30
CA GLY A 40 0.79 -10.78 0.74
C GLY A 40 -0.69 -11.24 0.80
N ALA A 41 -0.95 -12.53 0.95
CA ALA A 41 -2.32 -13.06 0.86
C ALA A 41 -3.19 -12.83 2.11
N ILE A 42 -2.57 -12.71 3.29
CA ILE A 42 -3.27 -12.75 4.59
C ILE A 42 -3.36 -11.36 5.24
N PHE A 43 -2.33 -10.52 5.07
CA PHE A 43 -2.25 -9.20 5.70
C PHE A 43 -2.13 -8.10 4.64
N ALA A 44 -2.98 -8.12 3.62
CA ALA A 44 -3.04 -7.07 2.60
C ALA A 44 -3.43 -5.72 3.27
N GLY A 45 -2.47 -4.77 3.36
CA GLY A 45 -2.60 -3.56 4.19
C GLY A 45 -1.56 -3.45 5.32
N GLY A 46 -0.84 -4.54 5.62
CA GLY A 46 0.20 -4.58 6.66
C GLY A 46 -0.37 -4.55 8.07
N ALA A 47 0.44 -4.13 9.05
CA ALA A 47 0.04 -4.10 10.46
C ALA A 47 -1.16 -3.19 10.75
N LEU A 48 -1.47 -2.21 9.88
CA LEU A 48 -2.65 -1.36 10.06
C LEU A 48 -3.96 -2.13 9.95
N THR A 49 -3.95 -3.32 9.34
CA THR A 49 -5.14 -4.19 9.27
C THR A 49 -5.54 -4.78 10.63
N THR A 50 -4.65 -4.73 11.63
CA THR A 50 -4.89 -5.30 12.96
C THR A 50 -5.37 -4.27 13.97
N THR A 51 -5.60 -3.02 13.57
CA THR A 51 -6.13 -1.94 14.41
C THR A 51 -7.36 -1.34 13.75
N THR A 52 -8.27 -0.80 14.57
CA THR A 52 -9.46 -0.07 14.13
C THR A 52 -9.21 1.42 14.05
N GLU A 53 -8.20 1.93 14.77
CA GLU A 53 -7.95 3.36 14.94
C GLU A 53 -6.50 3.69 14.58
N VAL A 54 -6.34 4.82 13.88
CA VAL A 54 -5.05 5.43 13.52
C VAL A 54 -5.19 6.93 13.72
N GLU A 55 -4.62 7.45 14.80
CA GLU A 55 -4.80 8.86 15.20
C GLU A 55 -3.63 9.78 14.83
N ASN A 56 -2.49 9.17 14.51
CA ASN A 56 -1.22 9.87 14.33
C ASN A 56 -0.75 9.92 12.87
N PHE A 57 -1.61 9.59 11.91
CA PHE A 57 -1.26 9.73 10.49
C PHE A 57 -1.54 11.17 10.03
N PRO A 58 -0.52 11.91 9.57
CA PRO A 58 -0.67 13.31 9.19
C PRO A 58 -1.65 13.45 8.01
N GLY A 59 -2.48 14.50 8.04
CA GLY A 59 -3.49 14.77 7.01
C GLY A 59 -4.88 14.21 7.29
N PHE A 60 -5.03 13.43 8.37
CA PHE A 60 -6.31 12.91 8.86
C PHE A 60 -6.51 13.39 10.30
N PRO A 61 -6.91 14.67 10.49
CA PRO A 61 -7.17 15.17 11.83
C PRO A 61 -8.30 14.37 12.47
N VAL A 62 -8.06 13.88 13.68
CA VAL A 62 -9.12 13.25 14.49
C VAL A 62 -10.01 14.37 15.03
N ASP A 63 -11.29 14.32 14.75
CA ASP A 63 -12.30 15.18 15.36
C ASP A 63 -12.40 14.84 16.85
N GLN A 64 -11.57 15.49 17.66
CA GLN A 64 -11.46 15.32 19.12
C GLN A 64 -12.72 15.74 19.92
N GLY A 65 -13.88 15.94 19.27
CA GLY A 65 -15.08 16.48 19.89
C GLY A 65 -16.42 15.94 19.38
N GLY A 66 -16.41 14.91 18.51
CA GLY A 66 -17.65 14.26 18.05
C GLY A 66 -18.16 13.22 19.06
N PRO A 67 -19.48 13.07 19.26
CA PRO A 67 -20.02 11.95 20.02
C PRO A 67 -19.56 10.61 19.41
N PRO A 68 -19.34 9.55 20.21
CA PRO A 68 -18.86 8.27 19.70
C PRO A 68 -19.79 7.75 18.60
N PRO A 69 -19.24 7.15 17.52
CA PRO A 69 -20.07 6.58 16.46
C PRO A 69 -21.06 5.58 17.05
N PRO A 70 -22.29 5.46 16.49
CA PRO A 70 -23.27 4.51 16.97
C PRO A 70 -22.66 3.11 16.95
N ALA A 71 -22.85 2.36 18.04
CA ALA A 71 -22.40 0.97 18.11
C ALA A 71 -22.96 0.20 16.92
N HIS A 72 -22.08 -0.31 16.07
CA HIS A 72 -22.47 -1.21 14.99
C HIS A 72 -22.95 -2.53 15.61
N PRO A 73 -24.06 -3.12 15.13
CA PRO A 73 -24.50 -4.45 15.56
C PRO A 73 -23.49 -5.54 15.17
#